data_AF-A0A377B1C1-F1
#
_entry.id   AF-A0A377B1C1-F1
#
_cell.length_a   1.000
_cell.length_b   1.000
_cell.length_c   1.000
_cell.angle_alpha   90.00
_cell.angle_beta   90.00
_cell.angle_gamma   90.00
#
_symmetry.space_group_name_H-M   'P 1'
#
loop_
_entity.id
_entity.type
_entity.pdbx_description
1 polymer ?
#
loop_
_entity_poly.entity_id
_entity_poly.type
_entity_poly.pdbx_seq_one_letter_code
_entity_poly.pdbx_strand_id
1 'polypeptide(L)'
;MFSYNEYQYAIVQARAAGFIDKVYPLTVGDKVQKGTPLLDLTIPDWVEAQSEYLLLRETGGTATQTEGILERLRLAGMPEADIRRLIATQKIQTRFTLKAPIDGVITGV
;
A
#
# COMPACT_ATOMS: atom_id res chain seq x y z
N MET A 1 -21.33 28.12 -12.45
CA MET A 1 -19.99 27.52 -12.61
C MET A 1 -19.87 26.42 -11.57
N PHE A 2 -19.96 25.15 -11.98
CA PHE A 2 -19.74 24.02 -11.09
C PHE A 2 -18.22 23.81 -11.01
N SER A 3 -17.61 24.23 -9.91
CA SER A 3 -16.19 23.98 -9.65
C SER A 3 -16.04 22.64 -8.92
N TYR A 4 -14.91 21.98 -9.11
CA TYR A 4 -14.53 20.86 -8.25
C TYR A 4 -14.40 21.34 -6.80
N ASN A 5 -14.80 20.49 -5.87
CA ASN A 5 -14.61 20.78 -4.45
C ASN A 5 -13.13 20.60 -4.10
N GLU A 6 -12.40 21.70 -3.95
CA GLU A 6 -10.96 21.70 -3.66
C GLU A 6 -10.62 21.07 -2.29
N TYR A 7 -11.60 20.93 -1.39
CA TYR A 7 -11.44 20.17 -0.13
C TYR A 7 -11.47 18.64 -0.34
N GLN A 8 -11.87 18.16 -1.51
CA GLN A 8 -11.89 16.74 -1.89
C GLN A 8 -10.84 16.46 -2.98
N TYR A 9 -9.59 16.81 -2.68
CA TYR A 9 -8.45 16.60 -3.57
C TYR A 9 -7.48 15.58 -2.98
N ALA A 10 -7.09 14.58 -3.78
CA ALA A 10 -6.13 13.57 -3.35
C ALA A 10 -5.17 13.21 -4.48
N ILE A 11 -3.87 13.27 -4.19
CA ILE A 11 -2.81 12.77 -5.08
C ILE A 11 -2.36 11.41 -4.54
N VAL A 12 -2.50 10.38 -5.36
CA VAL A 12 -2.04 9.03 -5.01
C VAL A 12 -0.60 8.88 -5.50
N GLN A 13 0.33 8.67 -4.58
CA GLN A 13 1.73 8.40 -4.88
C GLN A 13 2.15 7.07 -4.25
N ALA A 14 2.99 6.32 -4.96
CA ALA A 14 3.64 5.14 -4.39
C ALA A 14 4.51 5.58 -3.21
N ARG A 15 4.46 4.80 -2.11
CA ARG A 15 5.20 5.10 -0.88
C ARG A 15 6.67 4.73 -0.95
N ALA A 16 7.03 3.87 -1.90
CA ALA A 16 8.40 3.42 -2.17
C ALA A 16 8.55 3.14 -3.67
N ALA A 17 9.80 3.04 -4.13
CA ALA A 17 10.10 2.65 -5.51
C ALA A 17 9.66 1.20 -5.75
N GLY A 18 9.23 0.92 -6.97
CA GLY A 18 8.68 -0.39 -7.31
C GLY A 18 8.38 -0.52 -8.78
N PHE A 19 7.78 -1.65 -9.13
CA PHE A 19 7.38 -1.97 -10.50
C PHE A 19 5.86 -2.04 -10.58
N ILE A 20 5.28 -1.44 -11.63
CA ILE A 20 3.86 -1.56 -11.90
C ILE A 20 3.60 -2.97 -12.46
N ASP A 21 2.78 -3.75 -11.78
CA ASP A 21 2.35 -5.08 -12.23
C ASP A 21 1.16 -4.97 -13.19
N LYS A 22 0.22 -4.06 -12.87
CA LYS A 22 -1.04 -3.91 -13.59
C LYS A 22 -1.60 -2.50 -13.39
N VAL A 23 -2.14 -1.92 -14.46
CA VAL A 23 -2.97 -0.72 -14.39
C VAL A 23 -4.41 -1.12 -14.70
N TYR A 24 -5.38 -0.70 -13.88
CA TYR A 24 -6.79 -0.96 -14.15
C TYR A 24 -7.26 -0.05 -15.30
N PRO A 25 -8.28 -0.44 -16.08
CA PRO A 25 -8.75 0.33 -17.24
C PRO A 25 -9.49 1.60 -16.77
N LEU A 26 -8.71 2.59 -16.35
CA LEU A 26 -9.13 3.88 -15.84
C LEU A 26 -8.36 4.97 -16.59
N THR A 27 -9.07 6.01 -16.99
CA THR A 27 -8.50 7.17 -17.69
C THR A 27 -8.93 8.49 -17.05
N VAL A 28 -8.25 9.57 -17.43
CA VAL A 28 -8.61 10.93 -17.00
C VAL A 28 -10.05 11.22 -17.45
N GLY A 29 -10.88 11.67 -16.51
CA GLY A 29 -12.31 11.90 -16.69
C GLY A 29 -13.20 10.80 -16.10
N ASP A 30 -12.67 9.63 -15.74
CA ASP A 30 -13.45 8.56 -15.12
C ASP A 30 -13.83 8.89 -13.68
N LYS A 31 -15.07 8.56 -13.31
CA LYS A 31 -15.55 8.60 -11.92
C LYS A 31 -15.09 7.36 -11.19
N VAL A 32 -14.47 7.55 -10.03
CA VAL A 32 -14.04 6.48 -9.12
C VAL A 32 -14.72 6.63 -7.76
N GLN A 33 -14.98 5.50 -7.12
CA GLN A 33 -15.47 5.46 -5.75
C GLN A 33 -14.29 5.18 -4.81
N LYS A 34 -14.41 5.58 -3.54
CA LYS A 34 -13.45 5.22 -2.51
C LYS A 34 -13.27 3.70 -2.47
N GLY A 35 -12.02 3.26 -2.58
CA GLY A 35 -11.67 1.85 -2.63
C GLY A 35 -11.56 1.26 -4.04
N THR A 36 -11.90 1.99 -5.11
CA THR A 36 -11.67 1.56 -6.49
C THR A 36 -10.19 1.26 -6.71
N PRO A 37 -9.81 0.04 -7.16
CA PRO A 37 -8.43 -0.28 -7.54
C PRO A 37 -7.95 0.58 -8.70
N LEU A 38 -6.79 1.21 -8.54
CA LEU A 38 -6.17 2.07 -9.55
C LEU A 38 -5.06 1.32 -10.29
N LEU A 39 -4.14 0.74 -9.53
CA LEU A 39 -3.02 -0.04 -10.05
C LEU A 39 -2.54 -1.05 -9.00
N ASP A 40 -1.90 -2.10 -9.49
CA ASP A 40 -1.14 -3.04 -8.69
C ASP A 40 0.35 -2.76 -8.89
N LEU A 41 1.11 -2.72 -7.80
CA LEU A 41 2.55 -2.52 -7.81
C LEU A 41 3.26 -3.50 -6.88
N THR A 42 4.49 -3.84 -7.26
CA THR A 42 5.43 -4.61 -6.45
C THR A 42 6.45 -3.67 -5.82
N ILE A 43 6.61 -3.74 -4.49
CA ILE A 43 7.58 -2.93 -3.74
C ILE A 43 8.62 -3.86 -3.10
N PRO A 44 9.81 -4.00 -3.71
CA PRO A 44 10.88 -4.87 -3.20
C PRO A 44 11.42 -4.43 -1.83
N ASP A 45 11.44 -3.12 -1.56
CA ASP A 45 12.03 -2.53 -0.34
C ASP A 45 11.43 -3.09 0.96
N TRP A 46 10.18 -3.57 0.93
CA TRP A 46 9.52 -4.15 2.10
C TRP A 46 9.76 -5.65 2.24
N VAL A 47 10.24 -6.34 1.21
CA VAL A 47 10.39 -7.80 1.19
C VAL A 47 11.43 -8.25 2.21
N GLU A 48 12.53 -7.52 2.34
CA GLU A 48 13.62 -7.84 3.26
C GLU A 48 13.14 -7.81 4.72
N ALA A 49 12.54 -6.70 5.16
CA ALA A 49 12.04 -6.54 6.52
C ALA A 49 10.86 -7.50 6.82
N GLN A 50 10.02 -7.84 5.84
CA GLN A 50 8.98 -8.87 6.01
C GLN A 50 9.59 -10.25 6.23
N SER A 51 10.64 -10.59 5.50
CA SER A 51 11.35 -11.87 5.64
C SER A 51 12.00 -11.99 7.02
N GLU A 52 12.63 -10.91 7.49
CA GLU A 52 13.23 -10.85 8.83
C GLU A 52 12.17 -11.01 9.94
N TYR A 53 11.00 -10.38 9.79
CA TYR A 53 9.87 -10.57 10.71
C TYR A 53 9.42 -12.04 10.77
N LEU A 54 9.25 -12.69 9.62
CA LEU A 54 8.81 -14.09 9.57
C LEU A 54 9.86 -15.05 10.16
N LEU A 55 11.15 -14.80 9.87
CA LEU A 55 12.24 -15.58 10.46
C LEU A 55 12.27 -15.47 12.00
N LEU A 56 12.12 -14.26 12.54
CA LEU A 56 12.03 -14.07 14.00
C LEU A 56 10.79 -14.76 14.59
N ARG A 57 9.67 -14.77 13.87
CA ARG A 57 8.45 -15.47 14.30
C ARG A 57 8.66 -16.98 14.36
N GLU A 58 9.38 -17.56 13.40
CA GLU A 58 9.71 -18.99 13.37
C GLU A 58 10.75 -19.38 14.43
N THR A 59 11.75 -18.52 14.67
CA THR A 59 12.84 -18.80 15.61
C THR A 59 12.52 -18.45 17.07
N GLY A 60 11.33 -17.93 17.37
CA GLY A 60 10.90 -17.60 18.73
C GLY A 60 11.47 -16.28 19.26
N GLY A 61 11.69 -15.30 18.38
CA GLY A 61 12.08 -13.94 18.75
C GLY A 61 11.10 -13.28 19.73
N THR A 62 11.60 -12.34 20.53
CA THR A 62 10.78 -11.65 21.54
C THR A 62 9.73 -10.76 20.87
N ALA A 63 8.63 -10.50 21.58
CA ALA A 63 7.60 -9.57 21.13
C ALA A 63 8.19 -8.20 20.75
N THR A 64 9.12 -7.69 21.56
CA THR A 64 9.81 -6.41 21.33
C THR A 64 10.65 -6.41 20.05
N GLN A 65 11.32 -7.51 19.71
CA GLN A 65 12.06 -7.64 18.45
C GLN A 65 11.10 -7.61 17.27
N THR A 66 10.03 -8.41 17.31
CA THR A 66 9.05 -8.45 16.22
C THR A 66 8.34 -7.11 16.01
N GLU A 67 7.99 -6.41 17.08
CA GLU A 67 7.36 -5.09 17.03
C GLU A 67 8.29 -4.02 16.44
N GLY A 68 9.59 -4.08 16.76
CA GLY A 68 10.59 -3.21 16.14
C GLY A 68 10.68 -3.36 14.62
N ILE A 69 10.49 -4.57 14.08
CA ILE A 69 10.45 -4.79 12.63
C ILE A 69 9.16 -4.23 12.01
N LEU A 70 8.01 -4.45 12.67
CA LEU A 70 6.73 -3.91 12.20
C LEU A 70 6.75 -2.38 12.15
N GLU A 71 7.38 -1.74 13.13
CA GLU A 71 7.54 -0.28 13.14
C GLU A 71 8.47 0.20 12.02
N ARG A 72 9.56 -0.53 11.72
CA ARG A 72 10.41 -0.23 10.54
C ARG A 72 9.62 -0.33 9.24
N LEU A 73 8.77 -1.35 9.08
CA LEU A 73 7.88 -1.48 7.90
C LEU A 73 6.91 -0.30 7.79
N ARG A 74 6.34 0.14 8.92
CA ARG A 74 5.45 1.31 8.97
C ARG A 74 6.18 2.59 8.54
N LEU A 75 7.39 2.81 9.05
CA LEU A 75 8.23 3.96 8.71
C LEU A 75 8.73 3.92 7.27
N ALA A 76 8.95 2.72 6.72
CA ALA A 76 9.26 2.51 5.31
C ALA A 76 8.05 2.73 4.37
N GLY A 77 6.88 3.07 4.92
CA GLY A 77 5.68 3.42 4.16
C GLY A 77 4.77 2.26 3.80
N MET A 78 4.99 1.06 4.37
CA MET A 78 4.09 -0.08 4.16
C MET A 78 2.71 0.25 4.78
N PRO A 79 1.59 0.12 4.04
CA PRO A 79 0.27 0.41 4.57
C PRO A 79 -0.07 -0.50 5.74
N GLU A 80 -0.66 0.04 6.80
CA GLU A 80 -1.03 -0.75 7.99
C GLU A 80 -1.95 -1.94 7.67
N ALA A 81 -2.82 -1.78 6.67
CA ALA A 81 -3.70 -2.87 6.23
C ALA A 81 -2.91 -4.05 5.67
N ASP A 82 -1.79 -3.79 5.00
CA ASP A 82 -0.93 -4.84 4.45
C ASP A 82 0.04 -5.37 5.51
N ILE A 83 0.48 -4.55 6.49
CA ILE A 83 1.17 -5.04 7.69
C ILE A 83 0.27 -6.02 8.45
N ARG A 84 -1.00 -5.68 8.66
CA ARG A 84 -1.97 -6.60 9.28
C ARG A 84 -2.14 -7.88 8.47
N ARG A 85 -2.09 -7.80 7.14
CA ARG A 85 -2.15 -8.97 6.26
C ARG A 85 -0.91 -9.86 6.43
N LEU A 86 0.30 -9.29 6.45
CA LEU A 86 1.54 -10.01 6.77
C LEU A 86 1.40 -10.79 8.08
N ILE A 87 0.94 -10.13 9.14
CA ILE A 87 0.76 -10.76 10.46
C ILE A 87 -0.30 -11.87 10.40
N ALA A 88 -1.44 -11.64 9.75
CA ALA A 88 -2.52 -12.61 9.68
C ALA A 88 -2.18 -13.85 8.82
N THR A 89 -1.48 -13.66 7.70
CA THR A 89 -1.19 -14.75 6.76
C THR A 89 0.17 -15.40 6.98
N GLN A 90 1.07 -14.77 7.76
CA GLN A 90 2.47 -15.17 7.91
C GLN A 90 3.15 -15.41 6.54
N LYS A 91 2.86 -14.55 5.57
CA LYS A 91 3.40 -14.61 4.21
C LYS A 91 3.85 -13.24 3.77
N ILE A 92 4.97 -13.20 3.05
CA ILE A 92 5.49 -11.99 2.44
C ILE A 92 4.44 -11.43 1.47
N GLN A 93 4.14 -10.15 1.63
CA GLN A 93 3.31 -9.35 0.73
C GLN A 93 4.22 -8.69 -0.29
N THR A 94 4.10 -9.08 -1.55
CA THR A 94 4.88 -8.54 -2.67
C THR A 94 4.04 -7.64 -3.55
N ARG A 95 2.75 -7.97 -3.76
CA ARG A 95 1.82 -7.21 -4.59
C ARG A 95 0.89 -6.36 -3.74
N PHE A 96 0.87 -5.08 -4.02
CA PHE A 96 0.04 -4.08 -3.36
C PHE A 96 -0.90 -3.44 -4.36
N THR A 97 -2.13 -3.15 -3.94
CA THR A 97 -3.13 -2.48 -4.77
C THR A 97 -3.34 -1.07 -4.24
N LEU A 98 -2.98 -0.07 -5.04
CA LEU A 98 -3.37 1.31 -4.75
C LEU A 98 -4.82 1.51 -5.10
N LYS A 99 -5.56 2.14 -4.19
CA LYS A 99 -6.99 2.38 -4.31
C LYS A 99 -7.30 3.86 -4.19
N ALA A 100 -8.39 4.29 -4.81
CA ALA A 100 -8.90 5.64 -4.66
C ALA A 100 -9.21 5.92 -3.18
N PRO A 101 -8.63 6.98 -2.57
CA PRO A 101 -8.84 7.28 -1.15
C PRO A 101 -10.20 7.94 -0.87
N ILE A 102 -10.81 8.53 -1.90
CA ILE A 102 -12.09 9.26 -1.87
C ILE A 102 -12.90 8.96 -3.13
N ASP A 103 -14.19 9.24 -3.08
CA ASP A 103 -15.03 9.34 -4.27
C ASP A 103 -14.63 10.57 -5.08
N GLY A 104 -14.57 10.47 -6.41
CA GLY A 104 -14.13 11.59 -7.23
C GLY A 104 -14.03 11.29 -8.72
N VAL A 105 -13.32 12.16 -9.42
CA VAL A 105 -13.01 12.03 -10.85
C VAL A 105 -11.48 12.05 -11.00
N ILE A 106 -10.93 11.18 -11.84
CA ILE A 106 -9.50 11.18 -12.14
C ILE A 106 -9.18 12.40 -13.00
N THR A 107 -8.35 13.32 -12.49
CA THR A 107 -7.94 14.53 -13.21
C THR A 107 -6.50 14.48 -13.73
N GLY A 108 -5.74 13.43 -13.44
CA GLY A 108 -4.38 13.21 -13.92
C GLY A 108 -3.89 11.78 -13.61
N VAL A 109 -2.93 11.30 -14.42
CA VAL A 109 -2.24 10.00 -14.29
C VAL A 109 -0.73 10.20 -14.38
#